data_AF-A0A2V8K4T0-F1
#
_entry.id   AF-A0A2V8K4T0-F1
#
_cell.length_a   1.000
_cell.length_b   1.000
_cell.length_c   1.000
_cell.angle_alpha   90.00
_cell.angle_beta   90.00
_cell.angle_gamma   90.00
#
_symmetry.space_group_name_H-M   'P 1'
#
loop_
_entity.id
_entity.type
_entity.pdbx_description
1 polymer ?
#
loop_
_entity_poly.entity_id
_entity_poly.type
_entity_poly.pdbx_seq_one_letter_code
_entity_poly.pdbx_strand_id
1 'polypeptide(L)' 'MRIMALDVGDKTIGVAISDALLLTAQSRPTIQRKDPKSDIEV' A
#
# COMPACT_ATOMS: atom_id res chain seq x y z
N MET A 1 -14.67 -6.68 5.55
CA MET A 1 -13.60 -6.68 4.52
C MET A 1 -13.09 -5.26 4.38
N ARG A 2 -11.81 -5.07 4.06
CA ARG A 2 -11.21 -3.74 3.80
C ARG A 2 -10.56 -3.75 2.43
N ILE A 3 -10.46 -2.59 1.80
CA ILE A 3 -9.78 -2.38 0.52
C ILE A 3 -8.41 -1.79 0.82
N MET A 4 -7.36 -2.32 0.17
CA MET A 4 -6.00 -1.78 0.24
C MET A 4 -5.66 -1.10 -1.08
N ALA A 5 -5.12 0.12 -1.00
CA ALA A 5 -4.55 0.84 -2.12
C ALA A 5 -3.01 0.88 -1.97
N LEU A 6 -2.32 0.62 -3.07
CA LEU A 6 -0.87 0.65 -3.17
C LEU A 6 -0.48 1.68 -4.24
N ASP A 7 0.31 2.67 -3.85
CA ASP A 7 0.89 3.67 -4.74
C ASP A 7 2.38 3.36 -4.92
N VAL A 8 2.72 2.73 -6.05
CA VAL A 8 4.07 2.20 -6.31
C VAL A 8 4.92 3.25 -7.02
N GLY A 9 5.80 3.92 -6.28
CA GLY A 9 6.81 4.83 -6.82
C GLY A 9 8.18 4.16 -6.97
N ASP A 10 9.19 4.88 -7.46
CA ASP A 10 10.52 4.30 -7.74
C ASP A 10 11.27 3.80 -6.50
N LYS A 11 11.10 4.47 -5.35
CA LYS A 11 11.84 4.19 -4.11
C LYS A 11 10.96 3.69 -2.97
N THR A 12 9.67 4.02 -2.99
CA THR A 12 8.75 3.74 -1.90
C THR A 12 7.38 3.33 -2.41
N ILE A 13 6.65 2.56 -1.61
CA ILE A 13 5.25 2.23 -1.84
C ILE A 13 4.41 2.91 -0.77
N GLY A 14 3.50 3.78 -1.19
CA GLY A 14 2.46 4.34 -0.33
C GLY A 14 1.38 3.30 -0.09
N VAL A 15 0.93 3.17 1.16
CA VAL A 15 -0.10 2.19 1.54
C VAL A 15 -1.26 2.91 2.23
N ALA A 16 -2.48 2.64 1.78
CA ALA A 16 -3.69 3.07 2.45
C ALA A 16 -4.70 1.91 2.54
N ILE A 17 -5.48 1.89 3.63
CA ILE A 17 -6.51 0.88 3.83
C ILE A 17 -7.83 1.60 4.12
N SER A 18 -8.92 1.14 3.49
CA SER A 18 -10.25 1.67 3.77
C SER A 18 -10.66 1.48 5.23
N ASP A 19 -11.44 2.41 5.74
CA ASP A 19 -12.16 2.19 7.00
C ASP A 19 -13.20 1.06 6.89
N ALA A 20 -13.90 0.78 8.00
CA ALA A 20 -14.89 -0.29 8.05
C ALA A 20 -16.17 0.01 7.24
N LEU A 21 -16.44 1.29 6.94
CA LEU A 21 -17.60 1.73 6.18
C LEU A 21 -17.27 1.92 4.69
N LEU A 22 -16.02 1.72 4.30
CA LEU A 22 -15.49 1.96 2.96
C LEU A 22 -15.61 3.42 2.49
N LEU A 23 -15.60 4.39 3.42
CA LEU A 23 -15.78 5.82 3.11
C LEU A 23 -14.46 6.57 3.04
N THR A 24 -13.54 6.30 3.97
CA THR A 24 -12.26 6.99 4.05
C THR A 24 -11.09 6.05 3.86
N ALA A 25 -9.99 6.57 3.30
CA ALA A 25 -8.71 5.88 3.22
C ALA A 25 -7.85 6.30 4.42
N GLN A 26 -7.37 5.32 5.18
CA GLN A 26 -6.49 5.53 6.32
C GLN A 26 -5.05 5.23 5.90
N SER A 27 -4.17 6.23 6.03
CA SER A 27 -2.76 6.08 5.68
C SER A 27 -2.08 5.04 6.58
N ARG A 28 -1.11 4.34 6.00
CA ARG A 28 -0.25 3.39 6.69
C ARG A 28 1.21 3.76 6.43
N PRO A 29 2.17 3.21 7.20
CA PRO A 29 3.58 3.46 6.97
C PRO A 29 3.96 3.14 5.53
N THR A 30 4.80 3.99 4.94
CA THR A 30 5.40 3.77 3.63
C THR A 30 6.36 2.59 3.68
N ILE A 31 6.35 1.78 2.63
CA ILE A 31 7.29 0.67 2.47
C ILE A 31 8.48 1.17 1.65
N GLN A 32 9.69 0.91 2.12
CA GLN A 32 10.91 1.17 1.36
C GLN A 32 11.11 0.04 0.34
N ARG A 33 11.19 0.38 -0.95
CA ARG A 33 11.37 -0.61 -2.01
C ARG A 33 12.77 -1.18 -2.00
N LYS A 34 12.88 -2.47 -2.32
CA LYS A 34 14.16 -3.16 -2.52
C LYS A 34 14.40 -3.39 -4.00
N ASP A 35 13.57 -4.21 -4.63
CA ASP A 35 13.58 -4.46 -6.06
C ASP A 35 12.21 -4.97 -6.55
N PRO A 36 11.85 -4.79 -7.84
CA PRO A 36 10.53 -5.15 -8.35
C PRO A 36 10.16 -6.63 -8.23
N LYS A 37 11.13 -7.55 -8.18
CA LYS A 37 10.84 -8.97 -8.00
C LYS A 37 10.40 -9.24 -6.56
N SER A 38 11.19 -8.75 -5.61
CA SER A 38 10.89 -8.89 -4.18
C SER A 38 9.58 -8.21 -3.77
N ASP A 39 9.17 -7.15 -4.48
CA ASP A 39 7.93 -6.41 -4.20
C ASP A 39 6.66 -7.18 -4.63
N ILE A 40 6.78 -8.15 -5.55
CA ILE A 40 5.63 -8.85 -6.20
C ILE A 40 5.59 -10.33 -5.82
N GLU A 41 6.67 -10.89 -5.26
CA GLU A 41 6.66 -12.26 -4.75
C GLU A 41 5.61 -12.44 -3.65
N VAL A 42 4.73 -13.43 -3.85
CA VAL A 42 3.60 -13.81 -2.98
C VAL A 42 3.97 -15.03 -2.15
#